data_AF-A0A920M1E6-F1
#
_entry.id   AF-A0A920M1E6-F1
#
_cell.length_a   1.000
_cell.length_b   1.000
_cell.length_c   1.000
_cell.angle_alpha   90.00
_cell.angle_beta   90.00
_cell.angle_gamma   90.00
#
_symmetry.space_group_name_H-M   'P 1'
#
loop_
_entity.id
_entity.type
_entity.pdbx_description
1 polymer ?
#
loop_
_entity_poly.entity_id
_entity_poly.type
_entity_poly.pdbx_seq_one_letter_code
_entity_poly.pdbx_strand_id
1 'polypeptide(L)' 'MKLDLVEPLRDLFKDEVRKMGIELGIPKEMLDRHPFPGPGLGVRIIGEITKEKTLILQEADSIFIEELIKSRFI' A
#
# COMPACT_ATOMS: atom_id res chain seq x y z
N MET A 1 3.17 -28.99 -0.09
CA MET A 1 4.62 -28.74 -0.19
C MET A 1 5.09 -28.18 1.13
N LYS A 2 6.23 -28.64 1.66
CA LYS A 2 6.93 -27.94 2.75
C LYS A 2 7.99 -27.05 2.08
N LEU A 3 7.86 -25.74 2.27
CA LEU A 3 8.80 -24.75 1.77
C LEU A 3 9.54 -24.15 2.97
N ASP A 4 10.81 -23.85 2.77
CA ASP A 4 11.60 -23.10 3.75
C ASP A 4 11.37 -21.60 3.57
N LEU A 5 11.31 -20.88 4.70
CA LEU A 5 11.06 -19.44 4.73
C LEU A 5 12.39 -18.67 4.80
N VAL A 6 12.64 -17.80 3.83
CA VAL A 6 13.79 -16.89 3.82
C VAL A 6 13.29 -15.46 4.03
N GLU A 7 13.69 -14.82 5.14
CA GLU A 7 13.26 -13.47 5.52
C GLU A 7 14.46 -12.50 5.55
N PRO A 8 14.97 -12.04 4.41
CA PRO A 8 16.21 -11.25 4.33
C PRO A 8 16.12 -9.87 4.98
N LEU A 9 14.89 -9.40 5.27
CA LEU A 9 14.63 -8.09 5.86
C LEU A 9 14.26 -8.18 7.35
N ARG A 10 14.38 -9.37 7.97
CA ARG A 10 13.90 -9.63 9.34
C ARG A 10 14.50 -8.68 10.38
N ASP A 11 15.78 -8.33 10.21
CA ASP A 11 16.54 -7.52 11.16
C ASP A 11 16.54 -6.02 10.80
N LEU A 12 15.81 -5.62 9.75
CA LEU A 12 15.74 -4.23 9.27
C LEU A 12 14.45 -3.55 9.72
N PHE A 13 14.55 -2.30 10.17
CA PHE A 13 13.40 -1.43 10.38
C PHE A 13 12.87 -0.85 9.07
N LYS A 14 11.66 -0.28 9.12
CA LYS A 14 10.95 0.20 7.91
C LYS A 14 11.69 1.33 7.19
N ASP A 15 12.37 2.20 7.92
CA ASP A 15 13.20 3.28 7.35
C ASP A 15 14.47 2.73 6.69
N GLU A 16 15.09 1.70 7.26
CA GLU A 16 16.24 1.00 6.67
C GLU A 16 15.86 0.27 5.39
N VAL A 17 14.72 -0.42 5.38
CA VAL A 17 14.16 -1.06 4.17
C VAL A 17 13.89 -0.02 3.07
N ARG A 18 13.40 1.17 3.44
CA ARG A 18 13.20 2.27 2.48
C ARG A 18 14.51 2.79 1.91
N LYS A 19 15.52 3.04 2.74
CA LYS A 19 16.85 3.47 2.28
C LYS A 19 17.46 2.46 1.30
N MET A 20 17.40 1.17 1.65
CA MET A 20 17.83 0.11 0.74
C MET A 20 17.05 0.12 -0.58
N GLY A 21 15.72 0.32 -0.52
CA GLY A 21 14.89 0.44 -1.72
C GLY A 21 15.31 1.57 -2.66
N ILE A 22 15.74 2.71 -2.12
CA ILE A 22 16.26 3.84 -2.92
C ILE A 22 17.53 3.44 -3.66
N GLU A 23 18.49 2.80 -2.98
CA GLU A 23 19.74 2.33 -3.58
C GLU A 23 19.50 1.26 -4.65
N LEU A 24 18.43 0.46 -4.51
CA LEU A 24 17.98 -0.52 -5.50
C LEU A 24 17.19 0.10 -6.67
N GLY A 25 16.95 1.41 -6.67
CA GLY A 25 16.24 2.12 -7.74
C GLY A 25 14.71 1.98 -7.70
N ILE A 26 14.12 1.62 -6.55
CA ILE A 26 12.66 1.57 -6.39
C ILE A 26 12.11 3.02 -6.38
N PRO A 27 11.03 3.32 -7.13
CA PRO A 27 10.44 4.66 -7.16
C PRO A 27 10.06 5.16 -5.77
N LYS A 28 10.39 6.42 -5.49
CA LYS A 28 10.13 7.05 -4.19
C LYS A 28 8.65 7.05 -3.83
N GLU A 29 7.78 7.23 -4.83
CA GLU A 29 6.32 7.20 -4.68
C GLU A 29 5.83 5.84 -4.16
N MET A 30 6.52 4.75 -4.47
CA MET A 30 6.20 3.41 -3.98
C MET A 30 6.70 3.19 -2.55
N LEU A 31 7.90 3.68 -2.22
CA LEU A 31 8.52 3.54 -0.90
C LEU A 31 7.81 4.38 0.18
N ASP A 32 7.37 5.58 -0.23
CA ASP A 32 6.69 6.54 0.63
C ASP A 32 5.18 6.29 0.71
N ARG A 33 4.65 5.38 -0.12
CA ARG A 33 3.22 5.04 -0.11
C ARG A 33 2.77 4.63 1.29
N HIS A 34 1.59 5.13 1.65
CA HIS A 34 0.92 4.72 2.87
C HIS A 34 0.68 3.21 2.90
N PRO A 35 0.75 2.58 4.10
CA PRO A 35 0.46 1.16 4.23
C PRO A 35 -0.96 0.85 3.75
N PHE A 36 -1.10 -0.26 3.04
CA PHE A 36 -2.38 -0.77 2.58
C PHE A 36 -2.65 -2.13 3.25
N PRO A 37 -3.86 -2.39 3.76
CA PRO A 37 -4.14 -3.60 4.52
C PRO A 37 -4.08 -4.85 3.63
N GLY A 38 -3.73 -6.01 4.21
CA GLY A 38 -3.66 -7.29 3.50
C GLY A 38 -4.99 -7.69 2.79
N PRO A 39 -6.15 -7.61 3.48
CA PRO A 39 -7.47 -7.82 2.84
C PRO A 39 -7.89 -6.72 1.84
N GLY A 40 -7.07 -5.68 1.67
CA GLY A 40 -7.28 -4.59 0.73
C GLY A 40 -8.58 -3.81 0.93
N LEU A 41 -9.29 -3.58 -0.17
CA LEU A 41 -10.57 -2.85 -0.15
C LEU A 41 -11.69 -3.61 0.59
N GLY A 42 -11.53 -4.92 0.80
CA GLY A 42 -12.54 -5.75 1.46
C GLY A 42 -12.87 -5.30 2.88
N VAL A 43 -11.88 -4.82 3.64
CA VAL A 43 -12.10 -4.26 5.00
C VAL A 43 -12.62 -2.82 4.99
N ARG A 44 -12.72 -2.20 3.82
CA ARG A 44 -13.23 -0.84 3.63
C ARG A 44 -14.66 -0.81 3.07
N ILE A 45 -15.19 -1.95 2.62
CA ILE A 45 -16.58 -2.09 2.17
C ILE A 45 -17.40 -2.64 3.33
N ILE A 46 -18.42 -1.89 3.74
CA ILE A 46 -19.32 -2.32 4.81
C ILE A 46 -20.34 -3.32 4.25
N GLY A 47 -20.42 -4.49 4.88
CA GLY A 47 -21.31 -5.58 4.49
C GLY A 47 -20.76 -6.40 3.32
N GLU A 48 -21.65 -6.91 2.47
CA GLU A 48 -21.27 -7.73 1.33
C GLU A 48 -20.38 -6.96 0.34
N ILE A 49 -19.28 -7.60 -0.05
CA ILE A 49 -18.33 -7.11 -1.05
C ILE A 49 -18.87 -7.46 -2.44
N THR A 50 -19.26 -6.42 -3.19
CA THR A 50 -19.73 -6.56 -4.57
C THR A 50 -18.81 -5.82 -5.54
N LYS A 51 -18.84 -6.22 -6.81
CA LYS A 51 -18.06 -5.56 -7.88
C LYS A 51 -18.41 -4.07 -7.98
N GLU A 52 -19.69 -3.74 -7.89
CA GLU A 52 -20.21 -2.37 -7.92
C GLU A 52 -19.65 -1.52 -6.78
N LYS A 53 -19.76 -1.99 -5.53
CA LYS A 53 -19.21 -1.26 -4.37
C LYS A 53 -17.69 -1.10 -4.46
N THR A 54 -17.01 -2.10 -5.01
CA THR A 54 -15.54 -2.06 -5.19
C THR A 54 -15.15 -0.98 -6.18
N LEU A 55 -15.85 -0.86 -7.31
CA LEU A 55 -15.60 0.18 -8.32
C LEU A 55 -15.81 1.58 -7.74
N ILE A 56 -16.92 1.80 -7.03
CA ILE A 56 -17.21 3.09 -6.38
C ILE A 56 -16.10 3.45 -5.39
N LEU A 57 -15.67 2.48 -4.56
CA LEU A 57 -14.64 2.72 -3.58
C LEU A 57 -13.26 2.99 -4.22
N GLN A 58 -12.93 2.33 -5.33
CA GLN A 58 -11.70 2.59 -6.08
C GLN A 58 -11.67 4.02 -6.63
N GLU A 59 -12.77 4.48 -7.21
CA GLU A 59 -12.89 5.85 -7.72
C GLU A 59 -12.78 6.87 -6.57
N ALA A 60 -13.51 6.64 -5.48
CA ALA A 60 -13.46 7.51 -4.30
C ALA A 60 -12.06 7.59 -3.67
N ASP A 61 -11.37 6.45 -3.51
CA ASP A 61 -10.00 6.40 -2.98
C ASP A 61 -9.01 7.12 -3.90
N SER A 62 -9.14 6.92 -5.23
CA SER A 62 -8.29 7.61 -6.21
C SER A 62 -8.43 9.13 -6.12
N ILE A 63 -9.66 9.65 -6.11
CA ILE A 63 -9.92 11.09 -5.99
C ILE A 63 -9.38 11.61 -4.66
N PHE A 64 -9.64 10.90 -3.56
CA PHE A 64 -9.21 11.34 -2.23
C PHE A 64 -7.69 11.42 -2.11
N ILE A 65 -6.96 10.41 -2.58
CA ILE A 65 -5.50 10.40 -2.56
C ILE A 65 -4.93 11.50 -3.48
N GLU A 66 -5.51 11.70 -4.65
CA GLU A 66 -5.10 12.77 -5.57
C GLU A 66 -5.21 14.15 -4.91
N GLU A 67 -6.32 14.42 -4.22
CA GLU A 67 -6.51 15.70 -3.52
C GLU A 67 -5.59 15.86 -2.29
N LEU A 68 -5.28 14.78 -1.56
CA LEU A 68 -4.28 14.83 -0.48
C LEU A 68 -2.89 15.18 -1.00
N ILE A 69 -2.48 14.64 -2.16
CA ILE A 69 -1.20 14.94 -2.81
C ILE A 69 -1.20 16.40 -3.30
N LYS A 70 -2.25 16.84 -4.00
CA LYS A 70 -2.36 18.22 -4.53
C LYS A 70 -2.31 19.26 -3.40
N SER A 71 -2.95 18.98 -2.27
CA SER A 71 -2.96 19.85 -1.09
C SER A 71 -1.68 19.79 -0.26
N ARG A 72 -0.72 18.92 -0.61
CA ARG A 72 0.52 18.65 0.14
C ARG A 72 0.26 18.23 1.58
N PHE A 73 -0.86 17.55 1.80
CA PHE A 73 -1.17 16.98 3.11
C PHE A 73 -0.36 15.69 3.35
N ILE A 74 -0.01 15.00 2.26
CA ILE A 74 0.82 13.79 2.23
C ILE A 74 1.93 13.94 1.18
#